data_AF-A0A7C1WW01-F1
#
_entry.id   AF-A0A7C1WW01-F1
#
_cell.length_a   1.000
_cell.length_b   1.000
_cell.length_c   1.000
_cell.angle_alpha   90.00
_cell.angle_beta   90.00
_cell.angle_gamma   90.00
#
_symmetry.space_group_name_H-M   'P 1'
#
loop_
_entity.id
_entity.type
_entity.pdbx_description
1 polymer ?
#
loop_
_entity_poly.entity_id
_entity_poly.type
_entity_poly.pdbx_seq_one_letter_code
_entity_poly.pdbx_strand_id
1 'polypeptide(L)'
;MTRAAEASIDLQALQYNLQQVRHHAKNAHVMAVIKASGYGHGMLRVAQALSNSDAFAVAKIEEALTLRNAGITKPVLLLEGFSDRAELEQLQQHEISAVVHHPSQIEQLEEASLARPVEVWLKVDTGMHRLGIAIEQLDSSLKRLKACRNVADSIVIMSHFANADDRRDPRTETQLKRLINATKGYSSRLSIANSAAILAHPQSHQGWVRPGIMLYGASPFIKGLATDDGLKP
;
A
#
# COMPACT_ATOMS: atom_id res chain seq x y z
N MET A 1 24.08 -30.76 6.58
CA MET A 1 24.25 -29.86 5.43
C MET A 1 24.57 -28.47 5.94
N THR A 2 25.83 -28.05 5.87
CA THR A 2 26.24 -26.67 6.18
C THR A 2 25.81 -25.76 5.04
N ARG A 3 24.81 -24.90 5.26
CA ARG A 3 24.45 -23.85 4.31
C ARG A 3 25.48 -22.73 4.41
N ALA A 4 26.14 -22.39 3.31
CA ALA A 4 27.24 -21.42 3.29
C ALA A 4 26.78 -19.94 3.20
N ALA A 5 25.53 -19.69 2.81
CA ALA A 5 24.97 -18.34 2.70
C ALA A 5 23.94 -18.09 3.81
N GLU A 6 24.17 -17.05 4.60
CA GLU A 6 23.31 -16.62 5.70
C GLU A 6 22.97 -15.13 5.54
N ALA A 7 21.74 -14.76 5.89
CA ALA A 7 21.30 -13.38 5.95
C ALA A 7 20.86 -13.08 7.39
N SER A 8 21.61 -12.22 8.08
CA SER A 8 21.26 -11.73 9.41
C SER A 8 20.33 -10.55 9.30
N ILE A 9 19.21 -10.60 10.02
CA ILE A 9 18.16 -9.57 9.97
C ILE A 9 18.06 -8.89 11.33
N ASP A 10 18.33 -7.58 11.38
CA ASP A 10 18.14 -6.79 12.60
C ASP A 10 16.69 -6.28 12.69
N LEU A 11 15.91 -6.89 13.59
CA LEU A 11 14.52 -6.49 13.82
C LEU A 11 14.40 -5.13 14.55
N GLN A 12 15.43 -4.71 15.29
CA GLN A 12 15.46 -3.39 15.93
C GLN A 12 15.66 -2.29 14.89
N ALA A 13 16.44 -2.55 13.83
CA ALA A 13 16.58 -1.64 12.70
C ALA A 13 15.23 -1.39 12.00
N LEU A 14 14.43 -2.45 11.76
CA LEU A 14 13.06 -2.32 11.24
C LEU A 14 12.18 -1.41 12.10
N GLN A 15 12.22 -1.60 13.42
CA GLN A 15 11.45 -0.79 14.38
C GLN A 15 11.89 0.67 14.38
N TYR A 16 13.21 0.92 14.36
CA TYR A 16 13.76 2.26 14.25
C TYR A 16 13.32 2.94 12.96
N ASN A 17 13.39 2.24 11.82
CA ASN A 17 12.98 2.80 10.53
C ASN A 17 11.48 3.10 10.47
N LEU A 18 10.63 2.28 11.13
CA LEU A 18 9.22 2.59 11.30
C LEU A 18 9.01 3.90 12.09
N GLN A 19 9.83 4.16 13.12
CA GLN A 19 9.80 5.45 13.82
C GLN A 19 10.20 6.61 12.91
N GLN A 20 11.16 6.42 12.01
CA GLN A 20 11.51 7.43 11.00
C GLN A 20 10.33 7.73 10.07
N VAL A 21 9.60 6.70 9.61
CA VAL A 21 8.37 6.91 8.84
C VAL A 21 7.39 7.80 9.61
N ARG A 22 7.13 7.49 10.89
CA ARG A 22 6.22 8.29 11.74
C ARG A 22 6.73 9.71 11.97
N HIS A 23 8.04 9.89 12.08
CA HIS A 23 8.66 11.21 12.22
C HIS A 23 8.37 12.09 11.00
N HIS A 24 8.50 11.53 9.78
CA HIS A 24 8.23 12.25 8.55
C HIS A 24 6.73 12.46 8.32
N ALA A 25 5.91 11.42 8.52
CA ALA A 25 4.49 11.40 8.18
C ALA A 25 3.59 11.39 9.44
N LYS A 26 3.75 12.39 10.31
CA LYS A 26 3.14 12.44 11.67
C LYS A 26 1.63 12.26 11.71
N ASN A 27 0.92 12.77 10.70
CA ASN A 27 -0.54 12.80 10.67
C ASN A 27 -1.15 11.68 9.81
N ALA A 28 -0.31 10.90 9.12
CA ALA A 28 -0.78 9.85 8.23
C ALA A 28 -0.73 8.49 8.91
N HIS A 29 -1.66 7.63 8.54
CA HIS A 29 -1.57 6.22 8.87
C HIS A 29 -0.44 5.55 8.08
N VAL A 30 0.26 4.60 8.69
CA VAL A 30 1.40 3.89 8.12
C VAL A 30 1.00 2.46 7.80
N MET A 31 0.94 2.15 6.52
CA MET A 31 0.73 0.81 6.01
C MET A 31 2.07 0.20 5.59
N ALA A 32 2.60 -0.69 6.43
CA ALA A 32 3.89 -1.32 6.17
C ALA A 32 3.78 -2.30 5.00
N VAL A 33 4.55 -2.07 3.93
CA VAL A 33 4.56 -2.94 2.76
C VAL A 33 5.52 -4.09 2.99
N ILE A 34 4.98 -5.30 3.12
CA ILE A 34 5.70 -6.52 3.53
C ILE A 34 5.58 -7.67 2.52
N LYS A 35 5.21 -7.35 1.28
CA LYS A 35 5.20 -8.29 0.14
C LYS A 35 6.58 -8.93 -0.13
N ALA A 36 6.58 -9.96 -0.97
CA ALA A 36 7.76 -10.71 -1.39
C ALA A 36 8.56 -11.24 -0.18
N SER A 37 7.86 -11.88 0.76
CA SER A 37 8.44 -12.38 2.01
C SER A 37 9.11 -11.27 2.86
N GLY A 38 8.44 -10.12 3.03
CA GLY A 38 9.02 -8.98 3.73
C GLY A 38 10.29 -8.47 3.03
N TYR A 39 10.26 -8.31 1.71
CA TYR A 39 11.43 -7.94 0.90
C TYR A 39 12.62 -8.89 1.12
N GLY A 40 12.35 -10.19 1.27
CA GLY A 40 13.37 -11.21 1.57
C GLY A 40 13.76 -11.34 3.05
N HIS A 41 13.28 -10.47 3.94
CA HIS A 41 13.65 -10.48 5.36
C HIS A 41 12.79 -11.46 6.19
N GLY A 42 11.79 -12.09 5.59
CA GLY A 42 10.86 -13.03 6.21
C GLY A 42 9.57 -12.33 6.68
N MET A 43 8.47 -12.59 5.99
CA MET A 43 7.22 -11.85 6.20
C MET A 43 6.69 -11.87 7.63
N LEU A 44 6.63 -13.05 8.29
CA LEU A 44 6.05 -13.17 9.64
C LEU A 44 6.88 -12.45 10.70
N ARG A 45 8.21 -12.56 10.65
CA ARG A 45 9.10 -11.86 11.60
C ARG A 45 9.07 -10.34 11.37
N VAL A 46 8.99 -9.91 10.11
CA VAL A 46 8.83 -8.48 9.76
C VAL A 46 7.48 -7.97 10.27
N ALA A 47 6.38 -8.72 10.09
CA ALA A 47 5.06 -8.34 10.60
C ALA A 47 5.06 -8.20 12.13
N GLN A 48 5.74 -9.10 12.84
CA GLN A 48 5.92 -9.01 14.29
C GLN A 48 6.75 -7.80 14.70
N ALA A 49 7.89 -7.56 14.04
CA ALA A 49 8.76 -6.41 14.34
C ALA A 49 8.07 -5.07 14.06
N LEU A 50 7.21 -5.02 13.03
CA LEU A 50 6.47 -3.84 12.61
C LEU A 50 5.03 -3.79 13.17
N SER A 51 4.77 -4.44 14.31
CA SER A 51 3.44 -4.49 14.93
C SER A 51 2.82 -3.12 15.24
N ASN A 52 3.65 -2.06 15.32
CA ASN A 52 3.22 -0.68 15.56
C ASN A 52 2.84 0.09 14.27
N SER A 53 2.87 -0.55 13.10
CA SER A 53 2.22 0.01 11.88
C SER A 53 0.70 0.01 12.07
N ASP A 54 -0.03 0.79 11.27
CA ASP A 54 -1.50 0.79 11.34
C ASP A 54 -2.11 -0.36 10.52
N ALA A 55 -1.43 -0.73 9.43
CA ALA A 55 -1.83 -1.81 8.53
C ALA A 55 -0.61 -2.49 7.90
N PHE A 56 -0.86 -3.61 7.22
CA PHE A 56 0.10 -4.26 6.32
C PHE A 56 -0.40 -4.22 4.88
N ALA A 57 0.54 -4.24 3.93
CA ALA A 57 0.25 -4.39 2.52
C ALA A 57 1.09 -5.51 1.90
N VAL A 58 0.43 -6.39 1.14
CA VAL A 58 1.04 -7.52 0.43
C VAL A 58 0.67 -7.48 -1.05
N ALA A 59 1.35 -8.25 -1.89
CA ALA A 59 1.07 -8.28 -3.32
C ALA A 59 0.01 -9.32 -3.68
N LYS A 60 0.07 -10.51 -3.06
CA LYS A 60 -0.76 -11.66 -3.41
C LYS A 60 -1.61 -12.17 -2.26
N ILE A 61 -2.71 -12.85 -2.59
CA ILE A 61 -3.67 -13.35 -1.60
C ILE A 61 -3.02 -14.38 -0.66
N GLU A 62 -2.12 -15.22 -1.14
CA GLU A 62 -1.43 -16.23 -0.33
C GLU A 62 -0.57 -15.60 0.76
N GLU A 63 0.00 -14.42 0.50
CA GLU A 63 0.75 -13.66 1.50
C GLU A 63 -0.19 -13.17 2.61
N ALA A 64 -1.36 -12.65 2.24
CA ALA A 64 -2.37 -12.19 3.20
C ALA A 64 -2.92 -13.35 4.05
N LEU A 65 -3.22 -14.49 3.41
CA LEU A 65 -3.68 -15.70 4.11
C LEU A 65 -2.60 -16.25 5.04
N THR A 66 -1.33 -16.18 4.66
CA THR A 66 -0.20 -16.56 5.53
C THR A 66 -0.17 -15.69 6.79
N LEU A 67 -0.41 -14.38 6.68
CA LEU A 67 -0.51 -13.50 7.86
C LEU A 67 -1.70 -13.88 8.75
N ARG A 68 -2.86 -14.15 8.16
CA ARG A 68 -4.08 -14.55 8.90
C ARG A 68 -3.92 -15.88 9.62
N ASN A 69 -3.34 -16.89 8.95
CA ASN A 69 -3.04 -18.20 9.54
C ASN A 69 -2.03 -18.11 10.68
N ALA A 70 -1.15 -17.10 10.65
CA ALA A 70 -0.22 -16.80 11.74
C ALA A 70 -0.85 -15.96 12.88
N GLY A 71 -2.17 -15.71 12.84
CA GLY A 71 -2.90 -14.97 13.87
C GLY A 71 -2.78 -13.44 13.79
N ILE A 72 -2.26 -12.88 12.68
CA ILE A 72 -2.21 -11.42 12.51
C ILE A 72 -3.63 -10.91 12.21
N THR A 73 -4.17 -10.09 13.12
CA THR A 73 -5.51 -9.50 13.01
C THR A 73 -5.51 -8.06 12.50
N LYS A 74 -4.34 -7.43 12.38
CA LYS A 74 -4.18 -6.06 11.84
C LYS A 74 -4.76 -5.97 10.41
N PRO A 75 -5.31 -4.82 9.98
CA PRO A 75 -5.75 -4.64 8.59
C PRO A 75 -4.66 -5.02 7.57
N VAL A 76 -5.06 -5.72 6.51
CA VAL A 76 -4.18 -6.15 5.42
C VAL A 76 -4.78 -5.70 4.10
N LEU A 77 -4.00 -5.00 3.28
CA LEU A 77 -4.36 -4.58 1.93
C LEU A 77 -3.67 -5.46 0.88
N LEU A 78 -4.45 -6.00 -0.06
CA LEU A 78 -3.96 -6.69 -1.25
C LEU A 78 -3.72 -5.69 -2.40
N LEU A 79 -2.45 -5.37 -2.66
CA LEU A 79 -2.03 -4.28 -3.55
C LEU A 79 -2.35 -4.50 -5.04
N GLU A 80 -2.42 -5.76 -5.47
CA GLU A 80 -2.70 -6.14 -6.87
C GLU A 80 -4.20 -6.42 -7.08
N GLY A 81 -5.02 -6.27 -6.04
CA GLY A 81 -6.44 -6.58 -6.09
C GLY A 81 -6.71 -8.08 -6.21
N PHE A 82 -7.91 -8.41 -6.65
CA PHE A 82 -8.37 -9.77 -6.91
C PHE A 82 -8.61 -9.99 -8.41
N SER A 83 -8.54 -11.23 -8.84
CA SER A 83 -8.65 -11.63 -10.25
C SER A 83 -9.96 -12.31 -10.57
N ASP A 84 -10.54 -13.02 -9.59
CA ASP A 84 -11.77 -13.78 -9.76
C ASP A 84 -12.65 -13.78 -8.50
N ARG A 85 -13.82 -14.42 -8.64
CA ARG A 85 -14.81 -14.56 -7.58
C ARG A 85 -14.28 -15.36 -6.37
N ALA A 86 -13.45 -16.37 -6.59
CA ALA A 86 -12.94 -17.19 -5.49
C ALA A 86 -12.01 -16.37 -4.60
N GLU A 87 -11.13 -15.56 -5.18
CA GLU A 87 -10.31 -14.60 -4.43
C GLU A 87 -11.18 -13.58 -3.70
N LEU A 88 -12.26 -13.07 -4.32
CA LEU A 88 -13.17 -12.14 -3.67
C LEU A 88 -13.88 -12.74 -2.45
N GLU A 89 -14.28 -14.02 -2.53
CA GLU A 89 -14.84 -14.76 -1.39
C GLU A 89 -13.77 -14.96 -0.28
N GLN A 90 -12.52 -15.23 -0.64
CA GLN A 90 -11.41 -15.30 0.33
C GLN A 90 -11.15 -13.96 1.02
N LEU A 91 -11.15 -12.85 0.28
CA LEU A 91 -11.01 -11.50 0.84
C LEU A 91 -12.09 -11.24 1.90
N GLN A 92 -13.34 -11.58 1.57
CA GLN A 92 -14.47 -11.44 2.48
C GLN A 92 -14.37 -12.36 3.69
N GLN A 93 -13.97 -13.61 3.51
CA GLN A 93 -13.84 -14.59 4.60
C GLN A 93 -12.75 -14.19 5.60
N HIS A 94 -11.63 -13.65 5.11
CA HIS A 94 -10.45 -13.37 5.91
C HIS A 94 -10.25 -11.89 6.28
N GLU A 95 -11.25 -11.03 6.01
CA GLU A 95 -11.20 -9.59 6.34
C GLU A 95 -9.96 -8.93 5.76
N ILE A 96 -9.73 -9.14 4.46
CA ILE A 96 -8.62 -8.56 3.72
C ILE A 96 -9.21 -7.49 2.80
N SER A 97 -8.72 -6.26 2.91
CA SER A 97 -9.08 -5.18 2.00
C SER A 97 -8.36 -5.36 0.67
N ALA A 98 -8.94 -4.89 -0.44
CA ALA A 98 -8.34 -5.07 -1.76
C ALA A 98 -8.29 -3.80 -2.60
N VAL A 99 -7.26 -3.70 -3.42
CA VAL A 99 -7.17 -2.64 -4.43
C VAL A 99 -8.07 -2.97 -5.61
N VAL A 100 -8.92 -2.01 -6.01
CA VAL A 100 -9.65 -2.02 -7.27
C VAL A 100 -8.92 -1.10 -8.24
N HIS A 101 -8.39 -1.64 -9.32
CA HIS A 101 -7.56 -0.93 -10.29
C HIS A 101 -7.97 -1.15 -11.74
N HIS A 102 -8.99 -1.99 -11.99
CA HIS A 102 -9.53 -2.25 -13.33
C HIS A 102 -11.07 -2.29 -13.30
N PRO A 103 -11.78 -1.79 -14.35
CA PRO A 103 -13.25 -1.80 -14.40
C PRO A 103 -13.90 -3.17 -14.17
N SER A 104 -13.28 -4.25 -14.66
CA SER A 104 -13.79 -5.61 -14.47
C SER A 104 -13.85 -6.04 -12.99
N GLN A 105 -13.02 -5.47 -12.12
CA GLN A 105 -13.10 -5.74 -10.67
C GLN A 105 -14.33 -5.08 -10.04
N ILE A 106 -14.78 -3.94 -10.58
CA ILE A 106 -16.03 -3.31 -10.17
C ILE A 106 -17.22 -4.19 -10.60
N GLU A 107 -17.19 -4.71 -11.82
CA GLU A 107 -18.21 -5.63 -12.34
C GLU A 107 -18.28 -6.91 -11.49
N GLN A 108 -17.14 -7.52 -11.18
CA GLN A 108 -17.08 -8.68 -10.27
C GLN A 108 -17.66 -8.38 -8.88
N LEU A 109 -17.41 -7.18 -8.33
CA LEU A 109 -18.01 -6.75 -7.07
C LEU A 109 -19.53 -6.58 -7.18
N GLU A 110 -20.03 -6.00 -8.27
CA GLU A 110 -21.47 -5.79 -8.51
C GLU A 110 -22.22 -7.12 -8.70
N GLU A 111 -21.61 -8.10 -9.36
CA GLU A 111 -22.18 -9.42 -9.63
C GLU A 111 -22.07 -10.39 -8.45
N ALA A 112 -21.18 -10.13 -7.50
CA ALA A 112 -20.95 -11.00 -6.36
C ALA A 112 -22.16 -11.08 -5.40
N SER A 113 -22.21 -12.16 -4.65
CA SER A 113 -23.12 -12.35 -3.52
C SER A 113 -22.29 -12.67 -2.28
N LEU A 114 -21.79 -11.61 -1.63
CA LEU A 114 -20.96 -11.74 -0.43
C LEU A 114 -21.82 -11.66 0.83
N ALA A 115 -21.41 -12.37 1.88
CA ALA A 115 -22.11 -12.33 3.16
C ALA A 115 -21.91 -10.99 3.90
N ARG A 116 -20.79 -10.30 3.63
CA ARG A 116 -20.46 -8.98 4.16
C ARG A 116 -19.70 -8.16 3.12
N PRO A 117 -19.76 -6.83 3.17
CA PRO A 117 -18.99 -5.99 2.26
C PRO A 117 -17.48 -6.13 2.48
N VAL A 118 -16.71 -5.94 1.41
CA VAL A 118 -15.25 -5.89 1.43
C VAL A 118 -14.80 -4.43 1.41
N GLU A 119 -13.77 -4.11 2.19
CA GLU A 119 -13.13 -2.80 2.12
C GLU A 119 -12.28 -2.68 0.86
N VAL A 120 -12.46 -1.60 0.10
CA VAL A 120 -11.75 -1.40 -1.17
C VAL A 120 -10.95 -0.11 -1.21
N TRP A 121 -9.84 -0.19 -1.93
CA TRP A 121 -8.99 0.95 -2.25
C TRP A 121 -9.05 1.17 -3.75
N LEU A 122 -9.65 2.28 -4.19
CA LEU A 122 -9.73 2.60 -5.61
C LEU A 122 -8.41 3.19 -6.08
N LYS A 123 -7.71 2.47 -6.95
CA LYS A 123 -6.44 2.91 -7.51
C LYS A 123 -6.65 3.64 -8.83
N VAL A 124 -6.10 4.85 -8.88
CA VAL A 124 -6.15 5.73 -10.03
C VAL A 124 -4.76 5.83 -10.65
N ASP A 125 -4.68 5.68 -11.97
CA ASP A 125 -3.46 5.96 -12.70
C ASP A 125 -3.29 7.47 -12.88
N THR A 126 -2.17 8.00 -12.36
CA THR A 126 -1.82 9.41 -12.43
C THR A 126 -0.64 9.67 -13.40
N GLY A 127 -0.07 8.62 -13.98
CA GLY A 127 1.08 8.68 -14.88
C GLY A 127 2.09 7.54 -14.78
N MET A 128 1.82 6.49 -13.99
CA MET A 128 2.70 5.31 -13.94
C MET A 128 2.36 4.30 -15.05
N HIS A 129 1.10 4.28 -15.51
CA HIS A 129 0.66 3.44 -16.63
C HIS A 129 0.92 1.94 -16.43
N ARG A 130 0.77 1.47 -15.19
CA ARG A 130 0.92 0.04 -14.83
C ARG A 130 -0.39 -0.59 -14.36
N LEU A 131 -1.00 -0.02 -13.32
CA LEU A 131 -2.29 -0.43 -12.77
C LEU A 131 -3.02 0.80 -12.27
N GLY A 132 -4.34 0.81 -12.44
CA GLY A 132 -5.22 1.88 -11.98
C GLY A 132 -6.23 2.23 -13.05
N ILE A 133 -7.43 2.64 -12.62
CA ILE A 133 -8.42 3.20 -13.54
C ILE A 133 -7.90 4.53 -14.08
N ALA A 134 -8.35 4.90 -15.28
CA ALA A 134 -8.07 6.22 -15.82
C ALA A 134 -8.63 7.31 -14.88
N ILE A 135 -7.91 8.42 -14.71
CA ILE A 135 -8.32 9.48 -13.78
C ILE A 135 -9.66 10.11 -14.18
N GLU A 136 -9.97 10.13 -15.47
CA GLU A 136 -11.24 10.60 -16.04
C GLU A 136 -12.41 9.69 -15.64
N GLN A 137 -12.15 8.44 -15.25
CA GLN A 137 -13.14 7.46 -14.81
C GLN A 137 -13.30 7.43 -13.29
N LEU A 138 -12.60 8.29 -12.54
CA LEU A 138 -12.61 8.29 -11.08
C LEU A 138 -14.02 8.46 -10.51
N ASP A 139 -14.75 9.49 -10.95
CA ASP A 139 -16.06 9.82 -10.39
C ASP A 139 -17.10 8.74 -10.70
N SER A 140 -17.10 8.21 -11.93
CA SER A 140 -18.02 7.14 -12.32
C SER A 140 -17.72 5.84 -11.57
N SER A 141 -16.44 5.51 -11.38
CA SER A 141 -16.01 4.32 -10.63
C SER A 141 -16.33 4.44 -9.14
N LEU A 142 -16.10 5.60 -8.53
CA LEU A 142 -16.48 5.87 -7.14
C LEU A 142 -17.98 5.76 -6.94
N LYS A 143 -18.79 6.29 -7.87
CA LYS A 143 -20.25 6.21 -7.80
C LYS A 143 -20.72 4.75 -7.83
N ARG A 144 -20.16 3.94 -8.73
CA ARG A 144 -20.47 2.50 -8.82
C ARG A 144 -20.09 1.75 -7.55
N LEU A 145 -18.85 1.95 -7.07
CA LEU A 145 -18.37 1.29 -5.84
C LEU A 145 -19.21 1.68 -4.62
N LYS A 146 -19.56 2.96 -4.44
CA LYS A 146 -20.42 3.42 -3.33
C LYS A 146 -21.86 2.88 -3.41
N ALA A 147 -22.36 2.57 -4.61
CA ALA A 147 -23.67 1.98 -4.80
C ALA A 147 -23.67 0.45 -4.66
N CYS A 148 -22.49 -0.18 -4.62
CA CYS A 148 -22.36 -1.62 -4.57
C CYS A 148 -22.46 -2.13 -3.12
N ARG A 149 -23.48 -2.94 -2.81
CA ARG A 149 -23.69 -3.53 -1.48
C ARG A 149 -22.52 -4.39 -0.97
N ASN A 150 -21.69 -4.90 -1.88
CA ASN A 150 -20.54 -5.75 -1.58
C ASN A 150 -19.29 -4.93 -1.24
N VAL A 151 -19.38 -3.60 -1.23
CA VAL A 151 -18.29 -2.67 -0.93
C VAL A 151 -18.61 -1.91 0.35
N ALA A 152 -17.64 -1.79 1.25
CA ALA A 152 -17.81 -1.00 2.47
C ALA A 152 -17.83 0.51 2.17
N ASP A 153 -18.60 1.29 2.94
CA ASP A 153 -18.79 2.74 2.73
C ASP A 153 -17.49 3.56 2.67
N SER A 154 -16.46 3.12 3.40
CA SER A 154 -15.17 3.81 3.47
C SER A 154 -14.25 3.37 2.34
N ILE A 155 -14.27 4.12 1.24
CA ILE A 155 -13.33 3.94 0.11
C ILE A 155 -12.14 4.87 0.28
N VAL A 156 -10.93 4.30 0.19
CA VAL A 156 -9.66 5.05 0.08
C VAL A 156 -9.28 5.16 -1.39
N ILE A 157 -8.89 6.36 -1.82
CA ILE A 157 -8.37 6.57 -3.18
C ILE A 157 -6.84 6.52 -3.11
N MET A 158 -6.25 5.73 -4.00
CA MET A 158 -4.81 5.55 -4.02
C MET A 158 -4.20 5.76 -5.40
N SER A 159 -2.92 6.12 -5.43
CA SER A 159 -2.10 6.08 -6.64
C SER A 159 -0.66 5.68 -6.25
N HIS A 160 0.27 5.70 -7.20
CA HIS A 160 1.67 5.42 -6.94
C HIS A 160 2.57 6.27 -7.83
N PHE A 161 3.61 6.88 -7.24
CA PHE A 161 4.59 7.62 -8.01
C PHE A 161 5.46 6.69 -8.86
N ALA A 162 5.78 7.13 -10.07
CA ALA A 162 6.68 6.42 -10.97
C ALA A 162 8.16 6.74 -10.71
N ASN A 163 8.47 7.98 -10.33
CA ASN A 163 9.84 8.52 -10.31
C ASN A 163 10.16 9.32 -9.04
N ALA A 164 9.53 9.00 -7.90
CA ALA A 164 9.81 9.70 -6.63
C ALA A 164 11.23 9.47 -6.09
N ASP A 165 11.94 8.47 -6.62
CA ASP A 165 13.34 8.15 -6.36
C ASP A 165 14.34 9.14 -6.98
N ASP A 166 13.91 9.94 -7.96
CA ASP A 166 14.61 11.16 -8.37
C ASP A 166 13.91 12.38 -7.76
N ARG A 167 14.57 12.97 -6.74
CA ARG A 167 14.06 14.13 -5.98
C ARG A 167 13.73 15.34 -6.84
N ARG A 168 14.29 15.44 -8.05
CA ARG A 168 14.12 16.60 -8.94
C ARG A 168 13.20 16.30 -10.12
N ASP A 169 12.66 15.09 -10.23
CA ASP A 169 11.81 14.74 -11.36
C ASP A 169 10.46 15.46 -11.25
N PRO A 170 10.11 16.34 -12.21
CA PRO A 170 8.87 17.10 -12.17
C PRO A 170 7.61 16.23 -12.32
N ARG A 171 7.75 14.98 -12.80
CA ARG A 171 6.63 14.04 -12.93
C ARG A 171 6.02 13.70 -11.58
N THR A 172 6.81 13.65 -10.51
CA THR A 172 6.30 13.37 -9.16
C THR A 172 5.32 14.46 -8.71
N GLU A 173 5.69 15.73 -8.87
CA GLU A 173 4.79 16.84 -8.57
C GLU A 173 3.55 16.86 -9.49
N THR A 174 3.74 16.52 -10.76
CA THR A 174 2.64 16.42 -11.74
C THR A 174 1.62 15.34 -11.36
N GLN A 175 2.07 14.14 -10.99
CA GLN A 175 1.20 13.06 -10.53
C GLN A 175 0.43 13.46 -9.27
N LEU A 176 1.10 14.13 -8.33
CA LEU A 176 0.44 14.58 -7.10
C LEU A 176 -0.63 15.63 -7.38
N LYS A 177 -0.31 16.66 -8.18
CA LYS A 177 -1.26 17.71 -8.56
C LYS A 177 -2.49 17.13 -9.26
N ARG A 178 -2.29 16.17 -10.17
CA ARG A 178 -3.39 15.46 -10.85
C ARG A 178 -4.30 14.75 -9.83
N LEU A 179 -3.72 13.97 -8.92
CA LEU A 179 -4.51 13.26 -7.90
C LEU A 179 -5.28 14.24 -7.01
N ILE A 180 -4.62 15.24 -6.43
CA ILE A 180 -5.26 16.20 -5.52
C ILE A 180 -6.40 16.95 -6.22
N ASN A 181 -6.19 17.38 -7.47
CA ASN A 181 -7.22 18.08 -8.23
C ASN A 181 -8.45 17.21 -8.51
N ALA A 182 -8.24 15.92 -8.80
CA ALA A 182 -9.33 14.97 -9.04
C ALA A 182 -10.02 14.49 -7.75
N THR A 183 -9.41 14.70 -6.58
CA THR A 183 -9.87 14.14 -5.29
C THR A 183 -10.14 15.21 -4.24
N LYS A 184 -10.52 16.42 -4.67
CA LYS A 184 -10.88 17.52 -3.75
C LYS A 184 -11.95 17.03 -2.75
N GLY A 185 -11.65 17.15 -1.45
CA GLY A 185 -12.53 16.70 -0.37
C GLY A 185 -12.25 15.29 0.18
N TYR A 186 -11.30 14.54 -0.39
CA TYR A 186 -10.97 13.18 0.06
C TYR A 186 -9.65 13.07 0.85
N SER A 187 -9.00 14.17 1.25
CA SER A 187 -7.62 14.18 1.75
C SER A 187 -7.28 13.14 2.82
N SER A 188 -8.15 12.92 3.82
CA SER A 188 -7.97 11.89 4.88
C SER A 188 -8.11 10.44 4.39
N ARG A 189 -8.62 10.26 3.17
CA ARG A 189 -8.81 8.98 2.47
C ARG A 189 -7.97 8.91 1.19
N LEU A 190 -6.81 9.58 1.16
CA LEU A 190 -5.85 9.49 0.06
C LEU A 190 -4.57 8.77 0.45
N SER A 191 -4.02 8.03 -0.51
CA SER A 191 -2.71 7.37 -0.35
C SER A 191 -1.90 7.37 -1.65
N ILE A 192 -0.78 8.07 -1.68
CA ILE A 192 0.13 8.07 -2.83
C ILE A 192 1.60 7.86 -2.46
N ALA A 193 2.01 8.30 -1.25
CA ALA A 193 3.40 8.28 -0.84
C ALA A 193 3.94 6.85 -0.65
N ASN A 194 4.95 6.51 -1.44
CA ASN A 194 5.86 5.38 -1.21
C ASN A 194 7.07 5.86 -0.38
N SER A 195 8.05 4.97 -0.13
CA SER A 195 9.25 5.29 0.64
C SER A 195 9.95 6.60 0.21
N ALA A 196 10.18 6.80 -1.08
CA ALA A 196 10.87 7.99 -1.58
C ALA A 196 10.05 9.26 -1.32
N ALA A 197 8.75 9.21 -1.58
CA ALA A 197 7.86 10.35 -1.37
C ALA A 197 7.63 10.67 0.12
N ILE A 198 7.70 9.68 1.00
CA ILE A 198 7.68 9.92 2.46
C ILE A 198 8.83 10.84 2.86
N LEU A 199 10.03 10.59 2.32
CA LEU A 199 11.25 11.33 2.65
C LEU A 199 11.39 12.67 1.90
N ALA A 200 10.93 12.75 0.64
CA ALA A 200 11.18 13.92 -0.22
C ALA A 200 9.95 14.82 -0.47
N HIS A 201 8.72 14.32 -0.27
CA HIS A 201 7.50 15.02 -0.67
C HIS A 201 6.43 15.03 0.44
N PRO A 202 6.60 15.84 1.51
CA PRO A 202 5.68 15.88 2.65
C PRO A 202 4.22 16.13 2.30
N GLN A 203 3.96 16.93 1.26
CA GLN A 203 2.62 17.20 0.73
C GLN A 203 1.90 15.93 0.20
N SER A 204 2.62 14.83 0.00
CA SER A 204 2.06 13.57 -0.51
C SER A 204 1.59 12.60 0.58
N HIS A 205 1.86 12.89 1.86
CA HIS A 205 1.59 11.97 2.97
C HIS A 205 0.10 11.71 3.16
N GLN A 206 -0.73 12.76 3.04
CA GLN A 206 -2.19 12.71 3.06
C GLN A 206 -2.74 11.80 4.19
N GLY A 207 -3.72 10.93 3.91
CA GLY A 207 -4.31 10.04 4.91
C GLY A 207 -3.47 8.81 5.23
N TRP A 208 -2.83 8.20 4.21
CA TRP A 208 -2.07 6.96 4.35
C TRP A 208 -0.76 7.00 3.57
N VAL A 209 0.34 6.63 4.23
CA VAL A 209 1.64 6.39 3.61
C VAL A 209 1.96 4.89 3.56
N ARG A 210 2.69 4.48 2.51
CA ARG A 210 3.00 3.06 2.24
C ARG A 210 4.50 2.82 2.16
N PRO A 211 5.24 2.91 3.29
CA PRO A 211 6.66 2.64 3.29
C PRO A 211 6.91 1.15 2.96
N GLY A 212 7.83 0.92 2.04
CA GLY A 212 8.37 -0.40 1.71
C GLY A 212 9.85 -0.41 2.01
N ILE A 213 10.67 -0.16 0.98
CA ILE A 213 12.14 -0.28 1.05
C ILE A 213 12.79 0.48 2.22
N MET A 214 12.26 1.66 2.62
CA MET A 214 12.83 2.42 3.74
C MET A 214 12.67 1.72 5.10
N LEU A 215 11.67 0.86 5.28
CA LEU A 215 11.52 0.07 6.51
C LEU A 215 12.71 -0.86 6.71
N TYR A 216 13.26 -1.37 5.62
CA TYR A 216 14.36 -2.32 5.58
C TYR A 216 15.72 -1.63 5.52
N GLY A 217 15.80 -0.35 5.88
CA GLY A 217 17.09 0.31 5.99
C GLY A 217 17.79 0.51 4.67
N ALA A 218 17.06 0.67 3.58
CA ALA A 218 17.60 0.94 2.25
C ALA A 218 17.05 2.25 1.72
N SER A 219 17.95 3.07 1.15
CA SER A 219 17.56 4.34 0.53
C SER A 219 16.64 4.06 -0.66
N PRO A 220 15.52 4.80 -0.77
CA PRO A 220 14.67 4.70 -1.94
C PRO A 220 15.13 5.61 -3.10
N PHE A 221 16.25 6.31 -2.97
CA PHE A 221 16.74 7.27 -3.98
C PHE A 221 17.87 6.69 -4.83
N ILE A 222 17.98 7.18 -6.07
CA ILE A 222 19.03 6.78 -7.00
C ILE A 222 20.40 7.05 -6.39
N LYS A 223 21.20 5.99 -6.19
CA LYS A 223 22.55 6.02 -5.57
C LYS A 223 22.57 6.55 -4.12
N GLY A 224 21.44 6.61 -3.42
CA GLY A 224 21.40 7.02 -2.02
C GLY A 224 21.85 5.90 -1.08
N LEU A 225 22.37 6.26 0.09
CA LEU A 225 22.65 5.33 1.18
C LEU A 225 21.60 5.49 2.29
N ALA A 226 21.34 4.40 3.02
CA ALA A 226 20.39 4.39 4.13
C ALA A 226 20.68 5.50 5.16
N THR A 227 21.96 5.68 5.47
CA THR A 227 22.45 6.67 6.44
C THR A 227 22.20 8.10 6.00
N ASP A 228 22.21 8.38 4.70
CA ASP A 228 21.94 9.73 4.16
C ASP A 228 20.48 10.14 4.43
N ASP A 229 19.60 9.16 4.54
CA ASP A 229 18.17 9.32 4.79
C ASP A 229 17.79 9.05 6.26
N GLY A 230 18.78 8.93 7.16
CA GLY A 230 18.57 8.69 8.59
C GLY A 230 18.04 7.30 8.93
N LEU A 231 18.16 6.33 8.02
CA LEU A 231 17.72 4.95 8.17
C LEU A 231 18.86 4.05 8.70
N LYS A 232 18.47 2.94 9.34
CA LYS A 232 19.40 1.88 9.78
C LYS A 232 19.26 0.63 8.88
N PRO A 233 20.34 0.17 8.23
CA PRO A 233 20.35 -1.05 7.43
C PRO A 233 20.15 -2.32 8.29
#